data_AF-A0A125PJG8-F1
#
_entry.id   AF-A0A125PJG8-F1
#
_cell.length_a   1.000
_cell.length_b   1.000
_cell.length_c   1.000
_cell.angle_alpha   90.00
_cell.angle_beta   90.00
_cell.angle_gamma   90.00
#
_symmetry.space_group_name_H-M   'P 1'
#
loop_
_entity.id
_entity.type
_entity.pdbx_description
1 polymer ?
#
loop_
_entity_poly.entity_id
_entity_poly.type
_entity_poly.pdbx_seq_one_letter_code
_entity_poly.pdbx_strand_id
1 'polypeptide(L)'
;MPDFEKASADELAAFKALSEREKMVKGLAYLALDDKELTKDRLVARTLCQKYNNHPFNEWREDFELSDFYGPDSRLQHLAELFKIPLERTRSIGIEPPLYVDYGYNIEFKGDFYANFGAVFLDCAKISFGERMVMGPGVHIYCATHSIHVDERVAGYERAYPVELGDDMWIGGGVKIIGPCKIGNNCTIAAGAVVKGDFPDNVVIGGCPARILKHLDPPKGPIDPEDRRLVVPLPGAKSAAKNDISM
;
A
#
# COMPACT_ATOMS: atom_id res chain seq x y z
N MET A 1 25.06 -5.95 15.04
CA MET A 1 24.36 -6.80 14.06
C MET A 1 24.28 -8.17 14.72
N PRO A 2 23.13 -8.87 14.73
CA PRO A 2 23.14 -10.26 15.17
C PRO A 2 24.14 -10.99 14.28
N ASP A 3 25.13 -11.64 14.87
CA ASP A 3 26.00 -12.54 14.13
C ASP A 3 25.09 -13.54 13.40
N PHE A 4 25.29 -13.72 12.10
CA PHE A 4 24.63 -14.81 11.39
C PHE A 4 25.16 -16.10 12.02
N GLU A 5 24.39 -16.68 12.93
CA GLU A 5 24.69 -18.03 13.43
C GLU A 5 24.77 -18.96 12.22
N LYS A 6 25.78 -19.82 12.20
CA LYS A 6 25.93 -20.79 11.12
C LYS A 6 24.72 -21.72 11.16
N ALA A 7 23.94 -21.71 10.08
CA ALA A 7 22.88 -22.68 9.87
C ALA A 7 23.43 -24.12 10.01
N SER A 8 22.68 -24.97 10.69
CA SER A 8 22.92 -26.40 10.76
C SER A 8 22.82 -27.05 9.37
N ALA A 9 23.34 -28.28 9.24
CA ALA A 9 23.25 -29.04 8.00
C ALA A 9 21.78 -29.28 7.57
N ASP A 10 20.90 -29.52 8.55
CA ASP A 10 19.48 -29.76 8.33
C ASP A 10 18.75 -28.49 7.87
N GLU A 11 19.06 -27.33 8.47
CA GLU A 11 18.51 -26.04 8.04
C GLU A 11 18.94 -25.69 6.61
N LEU A 12 20.20 -25.97 6.26
CA LEU A 12 20.71 -25.74 4.91
C LEU A 12 20.06 -26.69 3.88
N ALA A 13 19.85 -27.96 4.26
CA ALA A 13 19.14 -28.92 3.42
C ALA A 13 17.67 -28.51 3.20
N ALA A 14 16.99 -28.07 4.27
CA ALA A 14 15.63 -27.57 4.19
C ALA A 14 15.54 -26.32 3.31
N PHE A 15 16.45 -25.35 3.47
CA PHE A 15 16.51 -24.16 2.61
C PHE A 15 16.66 -24.50 1.13
N LYS A 16 17.54 -25.46 0.80
CA LYS A 16 17.79 -25.89 -0.58
C LYS A 16 16.61 -26.63 -1.21
N ALA A 17 15.76 -27.26 -0.41
CA ALA A 17 14.59 -27.96 -0.88
C ALA A 17 13.42 -27.03 -1.25
N LEU A 18 13.42 -25.79 -0.77
CA LEU A 18 12.40 -24.79 -1.09
C LEU A 18 12.57 -24.24 -2.50
N SER A 19 11.45 -24.03 -3.19
CA SER A 19 11.39 -23.16 -4.37
C SER A 19 11.69 -21.70 -4.02
N GLU A 20 12.03 -20.88 -5.02
CA GLU A 20 12.29 -19.45 -4.78
C GLU A 20 11.04 -18.71 -4.29
N ARG A 21 9.85 -19.12 -4.76
CA ARG A 21 8.58 -18.62 -4.23
C ARG A 21 8.41 -18.90 -2.74
N GLU A 22 8.70 -20.12 -2.29
CA GLU A 22 8.58 -20.47 -0.88
C GLU A 22 9.61 -19.70 -0.03
N LYS A 23 10.83 -19.50 -0.54
CA LYS A 23 11.84 -18.66 0.11
C LYS A 23 11.35 -17.22 0.23
N MET A 24 10.82 -16.65 -0.85
CA MET A 24 10.26 -15.29 -0.90
C MET A 24 9.18 -15.10 0.16
N VAL A 25 8.17 -15.98 0.21
CA VAL A 25 7.05 -15.88 1.17
C VAL A 25 7.51 -16.05 2.62
N LYS A 26 8.59 -16.81 2.87
CA LYS A 26 9.19 -17.00 4.19
C LYS A 26 10.17 -15.88 4.60
N GLY A 27 10.42 -14.90 3.74
CA GLY A 27 11.41 -13.83 3.97
C GLY A 27 12.86 -14.31 3.96
N LEU A 28 13.12 -15.49 3.38
CA LEU A 28 14.46 -16.03 3.16
C LEU A 28 15.07 -15.41 1.90
N ALA A 29 16.39 -15.52 1.75
CA ALA A 29 17.07 -15.08 0.53
C ALA A 29 16.56 -15.90 -0.67
N TYR A 30 16.15 -15.23 -1.75
CA TYR A 30 15.64 -15.85 -2.96
C TYR A 30 16.15 -15.13 -4.22
N LEU A 31 16.19 -15.86 -5.34
CA LEU A 31 16.59 -15.39 -6.67
C LEU A 31 15.33 -15.22 -7.51
N ALA A 32 14.81 -13.99 -7.50
CA ALA A 32 13.51 -13.68 -8.09
C ALA A 32 13.42 -14.12 -9.55
N LEU A 33 14.45 -13.81 -10.36
CA LEU A 33 14.48 -14.05 -11.81
C LEU A 33 14.84 -15.49 -12.22
N ASP A 34 15.39 -16.29 -11.30
CA ASP A 34 15.76 -17.68 -11.58
C ASP A 34 14.53 -18.62 -11.51
N ASP A 35 13.44 -18.13 -10.92
CA ASP A 35 12.15 -18.81 -10.90
C ASP A 35 11.25 -18.35 -12.06
N LYS A 36 10.92 -19.31 -12.94
CA LYS A 36 10.10 -19.07 -14.12
C LYS A 36 8.66 -18.67 -13.77
N GLU A 37 8.10 -19.19 -12.69
CA GLU A 37 6.73 -18.85 -12.28
C GLU A 37 6.70 -17.45 -11.68
N LEU A 38 7.67 -17.07 -10.84
CA LEU A 38 7.77 -15.68 -10.35
C LEU A 38 7.94 -14.68 -11.50
N THR A 39 8.77 -15.04 -12.49
CA THR A 39 9.00 -14.17 -13.66
C THR A 39 7.75 -14.04 -14.52
N LYS A 40 7.05 -15.14 -14.77
CA LYS A 40 5.76 -15.15 -15.47
C LYS A 40 4.72 -14.30 -14.74
N ASP A 41 4.59 -14.45 -13.43
CA ASP A 41 3.64 -13.68 -12.63
C ASP A 41 3.90 -12.17 -12.70
N ARG A 42 5.17 -11.75 -12.61
CA ARG A 42 5.53 -10.32 -12.79
C ARG A 42 5.16 -9.78 -14.16
N LEU A 43 5.32 -10.58 -15.23
CA LEU A 43 4.91 -10.17 -16.57
C LEU A 43 3.40 -10.04 -16.69
N VAL A 44 2.63 -10.93 -16.05
CA VAL A 44 1.17 -10.82 -15.96
C VAL A 44 0.78 -9.53 -15.22
N ALA A 45 1.35 -9.28 -14.05
CA ALA A 45 1.08 -8.08 -13.25
C ALA A 45 1.38 -6.79 -14.04
N ARG A 46 2.55 -6.70 -14.67
CA ARG A 46 2.93 -5.56 -15.52
C ARG A 46 1.97 -5.34 -16.68
N THR A 47 1.52 -6.41 -17.32
CA THR A 47 0.55 -6.33 -18.42
C THR A 47 -0.80 -5.80 -17.93
N LEU A 48 -1.28 -6.28 -16.78
CA LEU A 48 -2.53 -5.82 -16.17
C LEU A 48 -2.43 -4.37 -15.70
N CYS A 49 -1.33 -3.98 -15.06
CA CYS A 49 -1.06 -2.57 -14.72
C CYS A 49 -1.05 -1.69 -15.98
N GLN A 50 -0.42 -2.12 -17.07
CA GLN A 50 -0.41 -1.35 -18.32
C GLN A 50 -1.83 -1.18 -18.88
N LYS A 51 -2.64 -2.23 -18.88
CA LYS A 51 -4.04 -2.15 -19.32
C LYS A 51 -4.86 -1.23 -18.43
N TYR A 52 -4.73 -1.35 -17.10
CA TYR A 52 -5.43 -0.51 -16.14
C TYR A 52 -5.04 0.97 -16.24
N ASN A 53 -3.73 1.27 -16.31
CA ASN A 53 -3.19 2.62 -16.32
C ASN A 53 -3.52 3.39 -17.60
N ASN A 54 -3.70 2.69 -18.72
CA ASN A 54 -4.02 3.29 -20.01
C ASN A 54 -5.50 3.14 -20.39
N HIS A 55 -6.33 2.58 -19.50
CA HIS A 55 -7.76 2.47 -19.77
C HIS A 55 -8.38 3.87 -19.74
N PRO A 56 -9.17 4.25 -20.76
CA PRO A 56 -9.83 5.56 -20.78
C PRO A 56 -10.79 5.73 -19.61
N PHE A 57 -10.91 6.96 -19.12
CA PHE A 57 -11.93 7.36 -18.15
C PHE A 57 -13.27 7.61 -18.83
N ASN A 58 -14.33 7.58 -18.04
CA ASN A 58 -15.66 7.95 -18.50
C ASN A 58 -15.72 9.45 -18.80
N GLU A 59 -16.42 9.80 -19.88
CA GLU A 59 -16.78 11.19 -20.16
C GLU A 59 -17.93 11.64 -19.25
N TRP A 60 -17.96 12.93 -18.95
CA TRP A 60 -19.05 13.52 -18.19
C TRP A 60 -20.37 13.46 -19.00
N ARG A 61 -21.46 13.14 -18.31
CA ARG A 61 -22.83 13.14 -18.83
C ARG A 61 -23.79 13.68 -17.77
N GLU A 62 -24.94 14.21 -18.17
CA GLU A 62 -25.90 14.82 -17.23
C GLU A 62 -26.52 13.78 -16.27
N ASP A 63 -26.66 12.53 -16.71
CA ASP A 63 -27.14 11.37 -15.96
C ASP A 63 -25.99 10.56 -15.33
N PHE A 64 -24.88 11.22 -14.97
CA PHE A 64 -23.72 10.56 -14.38
C PHE A 64 -24.03 10.06 -12.96
N GLU A 65 -23.85 8.76 -12.73
CA GLU A 65 -23.94 8.16 -11.40
C GLU A 65 -22.54 8.06 -10.78
N LEU A 66 -22.41 8.28 -9.48
CA LEU A 66 -21.10 8.21 -8.81
C LEU A 66 -20.44 6.84 -8.96
N SER A 67 -21.23 5.77 -9.12
CA SER A 67 -20.75 4.43 -9.44
C SER A 67 -19.99 4.33 -10.76
N ASP A 68 -20.18 5.29 -11.69
CA ASP A 68 -19.48 5.38 -12.96
C ASP A 68 -18.10 6.04 -12.83
N PHE A 69 -17.78 6.68 -11.70
CA PHE A 69 -16.58 7.52 -11.57
C PHE A 69 -15.27 6.78 -11.79
N TYR A 70 -15.13 5.57 -11.23
CA TYR A 70 -13.92 4.77 -11.40
C TYR A 70 -13.87 3.98 -12.72
N GLY A 71 -14.77 4.29 -13.66
CA GLY A 71 -14.80 3.70 -14.99
C GLY A 71 -15.72 2.49 -15.07
N PRO A 72 -15.90 1.96 -16.29
CA PRO A 72 -16.73 0.80 -16.54
C PRO A 72 -16.12 -0.46 -15.91
N ASP A 73 -16.94 -1.51 -15.79
CA ASP A 73 -16.52 -2.82 -15.30
C ASP A 73 -15.29 -3.37 -16.03
N SER A 74 -15.07 -3.00 -17.31
CA SER A 74 -13.87 -3.40 -18.07
C SER A 74 -12.56 -2.86 -17.48
N ARG A 75 -12.57 -1.65 -16.91
CA ARG A 75 -11.41 -1.08 -16.22
C ARG A 75 -11.16 -1.81 -14.90
N LEU A 76 -12.23 -2.01 -14.14
CA LEU A 76 -12.21 -2.68 -12.83
C LEU A 76 -11.83 -4.16 -12.95
N GLN A 77 -12.18 -4.81 -14.05
CA GLN A 77 -11.79 -6.19 -14.36
C GLN A 77 -10.27 -6.40 -14.34
N HIS A 78 -9.48 -5.41 -14.78
CA HIS A 78 -8.02 -5.49 -14.69
C HIS A 78 -7.52 -5.50 -13.24
N LEU A 79 -8.16 -4.77 -12.32
CA LEU A 79 -7.84 -4.83 -10.90
C LEU A 79 -8.29 -6.15 -10.26
N ALA A 80 -9.47 -6.64 -10.63
CA ALA A 80 -9.99 -7.92 -10.17
C ALA A 80 -9.01 -9.06 -10.51
N GLU A 81 -8.53 -9.10 -11.75
CA GLU A 81 -7.51 -10.06 -12.20
C GLU A 81 -6.16 -9.84 -11.52
N LEU A 82 -5.72 -8.59 -11.37
CA LEU A 82 -4.42 -8.24 -10.79
C LEU A 82 -4.33 -8.67 -9.32
N PHE A 83 -5.35 -8.34 -8.53
CA PHE A 83 -5.41 -8.64 -7.11
C PHE A 83 -6.01 -10.02 -6.80
N LYS A 84 -6.50 -10.74 -7.82
CA LYS A 84 -7.22 -12.01 -7.68
C LYS A 84 -8.40 -11.92 -6.72
N ILE A 85 -9.18 -10.85 -6.86
CA ILE A 85 -10.41 -10.62 -6.10
C ILE A 85 -11.62 -10.62 -7.03
N PRO A 86 -12.83 -10.91 -6.53
CA PRO A 86 -14.04 -10.78 -7.32
C PRO A 86 -14.26 -9.36 -7.86
N LEU A 87 -14.86 -9.22 -9.04
CA LEU A 87 -15.08 -7.92 -9.69
C LEU A 87 -15.88 -6.97 -8.79
N GLU A 88 -16.91 -7.47 -8.11
CA GLU A 88 -17.73 -6.67 -7.20
C GLU A 88 -16.92 -6.07 -6.04
N ARG A 89 -15.86 -6.74 -5.59
CA ARG A 89 -14.96 -6.24 -4.52
C ARG A 89 -14.11 -5.05 -4.98
N THR A 90 -13.90 -4.87 -6.28
CA THR A 90 -13.13 -3.73 -6.80
C THR A 90 -13.88 -2.40 -6.66
N ARG A 91 -15.21 -2.43 -6.50
CA ARG A 91 -16.02 -1.21 -6.35
C ARG A 91 -15.74 -0.45 -5.06
N SER A 92 -15.20 -1.13 -4.04
CA SER A 92 -14.75 -0.50 -2.78
C SER A 92 -13.27 -0.11 -2.81
N ILE A 93 -12.59 -0.25 -3.95
CA ILE A 93 -11.15 -0.03 -4.10
C ILE A 93 -10.93 1.03 -5.18
N GLY A 94 -10.87 2.29 -4.75
CA GLY A 94 -10.54 3.42 -5.60
C GLY A 94 -9.03 3.59 -5.74
N ILE A 95 -8.48 3.39 -6.93
CA ILE A 95 -7.05 3.63 -7.20
C ILE A 95 -6.94 4.56 -8.39
N GLU A 96 -6.26 5.67 -8.19
CA GLU A 96 -5.96 6.59 -9.27
C GLU A 96 -4.73 6.10 -10.06
N PRO A 97 -4.84 5.96 -11.40
CA PRO A 97 -3.72 5.52 -12.22
C PRO A 97 -2.67 6.65 -12.34
N PRO A 98 -1.36 6.33 -12.44
CA PRO A 98 -0.84 4.98 -12.60
C PRO A 98 -0.67 4.24 -11.28
N LEU A 99 -0.93 2.93 -11.32
CA LEU A 99 -0.60 1.95 -10.29
C LEU A 99 0.56 1.07 -10.79
N TYR A 100 1.52 0.78 -9.91
CA TYR A 100 2.59 -0.17 -10.16
C TYR A 100 2.69 -1.20 -9.04
N VAL A 101 2.76 -2.48 -9.39
CA VAL A 101 2.95 -3.59 -8.45
C VAL A 101 3.94 -4.62 -8.99
N ASP A 102 4.47 -5.49 -8.14
CA ASP A 102 5.31 -6.60 -8.58
C ASP A 102 4.46 -7.79 -9.03
N TYR A 103 3.47 -8.19 -8.24
CA TYR A 103 2.64 -9.38 -8.46
C TYR A 103 1.14 -9.09 -8.41
N GLY A 104 0.70 -8.14 -7.58
CA GLY A 104 -0.69 -7.79 -7.33
C GLY A 104 -1.39 -8.71 -6.32
N TYR A 105 -1.25 -10.02 -6.48
CA TYR A 105 -1.99 -11.00 -5.67
C TYR A 105 -1.53 -11.13 -4.20
N ASN A 106 -0.43 -10.48 -3.81
CA ASN A 106 0.00 -10.44 -2.40
C ASN A 106 -0.61 -9.26 -1.63
N ILE A 107 -1.48 -8.48 -2.28
CA ILE A 107 -2.14 -7.32 -1.69
C ILE A 107 -3.53 -7.73 -1.20
N GLU A 108 -3.79 -7.51 0.08
CA GLU A 108 -5.07 -7.78 0.72
C GLU A 108 -5.77 -6.47 1.10
N PHE A 109 -7.03 -6.35 0.70
CA PHE A 109 -7.92 -5.25 1.08
C PHE A 109 -9.03 -5.79 1.99
N LYS A 110 -9.07 -5.35 3.24
CA LYS A 110 -10.10 -5.77 4.19
C LYS A 110 -11.45 -5.08 3.92
N GLY A 111 -11.44 -3.81 3.51
CA GLY A 111 -12.64 -3.06 3.20
C GLY A 111 -12.39 -1.91 2.23
N ASP A 112 -13.05 -0.78 2.47
CA ASP A 112 -12.95 0.41 1.63
C ASP A 112 -11.52 0.95 1.59
N PHE A 113 -11.05 1.27 0.39
CA PHE A 113 -9.69 1.70 0.15
C PHE A 113 -9.66 2.77 -0.93
N TYR A 114 -8.90 3.84 -0.68
CA TYR A 114 -8.60 4.86 -1.66
C TYR A 114 -7.08 5.12 -1.74
N ALA A 115 -6.53 5.10 -2.95
CA ALA A 115 -5.19 5.56 -3.25
C ALA A 115 -5.21 6.59 -4.38
N ASN A 116 -4.65 7.76 -4.09
CA ASN A 116 -4.49 8.82 -5.08
C ASN A 116 -3.30 8.51 -6.03
N PHE A 117 -3.07 9.38 -7.02
CA PHE A 117 -2.23 9.13 -8.20
C PHE A 117 -0.83 8.60 -7.87
N GLY A 118 -0.35 7.64 -8.65
CA GLY A 118 1.05 7.23 -8.63
C GLY A 118 1.41 6.29 -7.49
N ALA A 119 0.49 5.42 -7.07
CA ALA A 119 0.76 4.41 -6.06
C ALA A 119 1.73 3.33 -6.57
N VAL A 120 2.70 2.94 -5.71
CA VAL A 120 3.65 1.85 -6.01
C VAL A 120 3.65 0.85 -4.85
N PHE A 121 3.28 -0.39 -5.11
CA PHE A 121 3.24 -1.46 -4.11
C PHE A 121 4.16 -2.62 -4.54
N LEU A 122 5.39 -2.66 -4.04
CA LEU A 122 6.32 -3.75 -4.30
C LEU A 122 5.96 -4.94 -3.42
N ASP A 123 4.99 -5.74 -3.86
CA ASP A 123 4.32 -6.80 -3.09
C ASP A 123 5.01 -8.16 -3.19
N CYS A 124 6.35 -8.22 -3.10
CA CYS A 124 7.07 -9.50 -2.98
C CYS A 124 6.74 -10.27 -1.69
N ALA A 125 6.17 -9.60 -0.69
CA ALA A 125 5.52 -10.20 0.48
C ALA A 125 4.15 -9.56 0.68
N LYS A 126 3.37 -10.10 1.63
CA LYS A 126 2.00 -9.64 1.89
C LYS A 126 1.97 -8.15 2.26
N ILE A 127 1.11 -7.39 1.59
CA ILE A 127 0.68 -6.05 2.00
C ILE A 127 -0.78 -6.17 2.44
N SER A 128 -1.07 -5.85 3.70
CA SER A 128 -2.42 -5.91 4.24
C SER A 128 -2.91 -4.49 4.52
N PHE A 129 -3.98 -4.08 3.84
CA PHE A 129 -4.68 -2.84 4.08
C PHE A 129 -5.92 -3.09 4.94
N GLY A 130 -6.09 -2.27 5.97
CA GLY A 130 -7.29 -2.21 6.78
C GLY A 130 -8.50 -1.68 6.03
N GLU A 131 -9.55 -1.37 6.77
CA GLU A 131 -10.77 -0.74 6.25
C GLU A 131 -10.68 0.78 6.28
N ARG A 132 -11.41 1.46 5.38
CA ARG A 132 -11.56 2.93 5.32
C ARG A 132 -10.21 3.65 5.24
N MET A 133 -9.31 3.08 4.44
CA MET A 133 -7.97 3.63 4.23
C MET A 133 -7.97 4.69 3.13
N VAL A 134 -7.26 5.79 3.38
CA VAL A 134 -7.11 6.88 2.40
C VAL A 134 -5.63 7.21 2.25
N MET A 135 -5.13 7.17 1.01
CA MET A 135 -3.76 7.50 0.68
C MET A 135 -3.68 8.67 -0.31
N GLY A 136 -2.78 9.61 -0.01
CA GLY A 136 -2.39 10.68 -0.90
C GLY A 136 -1.55 10.20 -2.09
N PRO A 137 -1.18 11.11 -3.00
CA PRO A 137 -0.49 10.75 -4.24
C PRO A 137 0.96 10.35 -3.98
N GLY A 138 1.52 9.47 -4.80
CA GLY A 138 2.91 9.05 -4.74
C GLY A 138 3.27 8.28 -3.47
N VAL A 139 2.30 7.61 -2.84
CA VAL A 139 2.54 6.72 -1.70
C VAL A 139 3.12 5.41 -2.21
N HIS A 140 4.28 5.04 -1.65
CA HIS A 140 4.99 3.83 -2.04
C HIS A 140 5.15 2.87 -0.85
N ILE A 141 4.94 1.58 -1.08
CA ILE A 141 5.09 0.51 -0.10
C ILE A 141 6.09 -0.50 -0.64
N TYR A 142 7.13 -0.79 0.15
CA TYR A 142 8.27 -1.60 -0.24
C TYR A 142 8.39 -2.82 0.68
N CYS A 143 7.92 -3.98 0.23
CA CYS A 143 8.20 -5.25 0.89
C CYS A 143 9.58 -5.81 0.50
N ALA A 144 10.04 -5.52 -0.71
CA ALA A 144 11.34 -5.97 -1.21
C ALA A 144 12.52 -5.20 -0.57
N THR A 145 13.60 -5.91 -0.28
CA THR A 145 14.88 -5.34 0.15
C THR A 145 16.05 -6.19 -0.33
N HIS A 146 17.23 -5.57 -0.37
CA HIS A 146 18.50 -6.28 -0.55
C HIS A 146 19.34 -6.22 0.73
N SER A 147 20.25 -7.19 0.86
CA SER A 147 21.24 -7.22 1.92
C SER A 147 22.18 -6.03 1.85
N ILE A 148 22.67 -5.57 3.00
CA ILE A 148 23.77 -4.59 3.04
C ILE A 148 25.12 -5.23 2.68
N HIS A 149 25.22 -6.56 2.78
CA HIS A 149 26.39 -7.31 2.35
C HIS A 149 26.44 -7.41 0.82
N VAL A 150 27.59 -7.05 0.24
CA VAL A 150 27.75 -6.85 -1.20
C VAL A 150 27.74 -8.17 -1.97
N ASP A 151 28.38 -9.19 -1.42
CA ASP A 151 28.45 -10.56 -1.95
C ASP A 151 27.07 -11.15 -2.21
N GLU A 152 26.15 -10.96 -1.27
CA GLU A 152 24.77 -11.38 -1.42
C GLU A 152 24.03 -10.64 -2.54
N ARG A 153 24.27 -9.33 -2.69
CA ARG A 153 23.71 -8.54 -3.80
C ARG A 153 24.31 -8.91 -5.15
N VAL A 154 25.61 -9.21 -5.21
CA VAL A 154 26.29 -9.66 -6.43
C VAL A 154 25.75 -11.01 -6.87
N ALA A 155 25.39 -11.88 -5.93
CA ALA A 155 24.70 -13.13 -6.22
C ALA A 155 23.24 -12.95 -6.66
N GLY A 156 22.67 -11.73 -6.57
CA GLY A 156 21.32 -11.42 -7.03
C GLY A 156 20.21 -11.68 -6.01
N TYR A 157 20.54 -11.99 -4.75
CA TYR A 157 19.53 -12.32 -3.75
C TYR A 157 18.70 -11.11 -3.32
N GLU A 158 17.40 -11.35 -3.21
CA GLU A 158 16.39 -10.48 -2.63
C GLU A 158 15.87 -11.06 -1.31
N ARG A 159 15.23 -10.20 -0.50
CA ARG A 159 14.37 -10.60 0.61
C ARG A 159 13.08 -9.80 0.57
N ALA A 160 12.02 -10.40 1.10
CA ALA A 160 10.72 -9.76 1.15
C ALA A 160 10.16 -9.83 2.58
N TYR A 161 9.63 -8.70 3.06
CA TYR A 161 9.05 -8.60 4.40
C TYR A 161 7.67 -7.94 4.34
N PRO A 162 6.69 -8.43 5.10
CA PRO A 162 5.31 -7.97 4.99
C PRO A 162 5.11 -6.54 5.54
N VAL A 163 4.03 -5.91 5.10
CA VAL A 163 3.53 -4.65 5.65
C VAL A 163 2.07 -4.83 6.06
N GLU A 164 1.75 -4.48 7.30
CA GLU A 164 0.41 -4.52 7.87
C GLU A 164 -0.03 -3.12 8.26
N LEU A 165 -1.14 -2.65 7.68
CA LEU A 165 -1.71 -1.33 7.93
C LEU A 165 -3.12 -1.51 8.52
N GLY A 166 -3.37 -0.83 9.64
CA GLY A 166 -4.64 -0.87 10.35
C GLY A 166 -5.77 -0.13 9.65
N ASP A 167 -6.91 -0.09 10.32
CA ASP A 167 -8.13 0.56 9.85
C ASP A 167 -8.06 2.08 10.04
N ASP A 168 -8.90 2.82 9.31
CA ASP A 168 -9.12 4.26 9.48
C ASP A 168 -7.83 5.10 9.35
N MET A 169 -6.92 4.66 8.50
CA MET A 169 -5.64 5.33 8.29
C MET A 169 -5.71 6.39 7.20
N TRP A 170 -5.03 7.52 7.44
CA TRP A 170 -4.70 8.50 6.39
C TRP A 170 -3.20 8.56 6.16
N ILE A 171 -2.78 8.31 4.92
CA ILE A 171 -1.37 8.34 4.51
C ILE A 171 -1.14 9.53 3.58
N GLY A 172 -0.36 10.50 4.02
CA GLY A 172 -0.05 11.70 3.25
C GLY A 172 0.73 11.41 1.98
N GLY A 173 0.70 12.35 1.03
CA GLY A 173 1.37 12.19 -0.26
C GLY A 173 2.89 12.00 -0.13
N GLY A 174 3.46 11.19 -1.02
CA GLY A 174 4.91 10.96 -1.10
C GLY A 174 5.50 10.13 0.04
N VAL A 175 4.69 9.46 0.87
CA VAL A 175 5.16 8.58 1.96
C VAL A 175 5.80 7.30 1.39
N LYS A 176 6.83 6.79 2.08
CA LYS A 176 7.45 5.48 1.83
C LYS A 176 7.30 4.61 3.07
N ILE A 177 6.71 3.43 2.92
CA ILE A 177 6.57 2.43 3.99
C ILE A 177 7.45 1.23 3.64
N ILE A 178 8.36 0.85 4.53
CA ILE A 178 9.39 -0.16 4.27
C ILE A 178 9.21 -1.33 5.24
N GLY A 179 9.00 -2.53 4.70
CA GLY A 179 8.85 -3.77 5.48
C GLY A 179 10.13 -4.21 6.21
N PRO A 180 10.03 -5.01 7.29
CA PRO A 180 8.78 -5.35 7.98
C PRO A 180 8.21 -4.15 8.74
N CYS A 181 6.89 -3.97 8.68
CA CYS A 181 6.21 -2.84 9.30
C CYS A 181 4.77 -3.20 9.67
N LYS A 182 4.37 -2.91 10.91
CA LYS A 182 2.99 -2.97 11.39
C LYS A 182 2.55 -1.63 11.96
N ILE A 183 1.55 -1.02 11.36
CA ILE A 183 0.99 0.26 11.80
C ILE A 183 -0.43 0.02 12.29
N GLY A 184 -0.70 0.47 13.52
CA GLY A 184 -2.01 0.37 14.16
C GLY A 184 -3.11 1.20 13.51
N ASN A 185 -4.30 1.09 14.07
CA ASN A 185 -5.51 1.75 13.59
C ASN A 185 -5.48 3.27 13.83
N ASN A 186 -6.32 4.02 13.11
CA ASN A 186 -6.55 5.45 13.30
C ASN A 186 -5.29 6.32 13.15
N CYS A 187 -4.28 5.82 12.44
CA CYS A 187 -3.00 6.50 12.29
C CYS A 187 -3.03 7.49 11.13
N THR A 188 -2.37 8.64 11.32
CA THR A 188 -2.09 9.57 10.23
C THR A 188 -0.59 9.58 9.95
N ILE A 189 -0.19 9.36 8.70
CA ILE A 189 1.22 9.49 8.29
C ILE A 189 1.37 10.80 7.51
N ALA A 190 2.17 11.73 8.02
CA ALA A 190 2.43 13.00 7.38
C ALA A 190 3.13 12.82 6.03
N ALA A 191 2.84 13.72 5.09
CA ALA A 191 3.41 13.69 3.75
C ALA A 191 4.96 13.64 3.77
N GLY A 192 5.52 12.87 2.83
CA GLY A 192 6.97 12.71 2.66
C GLY A 192 7.68 11.85 3.72
N ALA A 193 6.96 11.25 4.67
CA ALA A 193 7.58 10.43 5.71
C ALA A 193 8.23 9.14 5.14
N VAL A 194 9.30 8.69 5.79
CA VAL A 194 9.94 7.38 5.53
C VAL A 194 9.78 6.50 6.75
N VAL A 195 8.83 5.56 6.65
CA VAL A 195 8.37 4.72 7.74
C VAL A 195 9.04 3.36 7.68
N LYS A 196 9.67 2.97 8.78
CA LYS A 196 10.28 1.66 8.99
C LYS A 196 10.12 1.25 10.45
N GLY A 197 9.59 0.05 10.68
CA GLY A 197 9.24 -0.45 12.01
C GLY A 197 7.79 -0.17 12.40
N ASP A 198 7.43 -0.59 13.61
CA ASP A 198 6.04 -0.68 14.03
C ASP A 198 5.57 0.56 14.79
N PHE A 199 4.28 0.87 14.66
CA PHE A 199 3.64 2.00 15.33
C PHE A 199 2.30 1.57 15.94
N PRO A 200 1.97 2.03 17.16
CA PRO A 200 0.71 1.68 17.83
C PRO A 200 -0.47 2.41 17.20
N ASP A 201 -1.69 2.10 17.64
CA ASP A 201 -2.91 2.81 17.26
C ASP A 201 -2.87 4.30 17.67
N ASN A 202 -3.68 5.11 17.00
CA ASN A 202 -4.01 6.49 17.38
C ASN A 202 -2.78 7.41 17.45
N VAL A 203 -1.92 7.40 16.43
CA VAL A 203 -0.77 8.30 16.35
C VAL A 203 -0.67 9.04 15.03
N VAL A 204 -0.09 10.23 15.09
CA VAL A 204 0.43 10.95 13.92
C VAL A 204 1.90 10.61 13.78
N ILE A 205 2.30 10.11 12.62
CA ILE A 205 3.65 9.66 12.28
C ILE A 205 4.23 10.63 11.24
N GLY A 206 5.51 10.99 11.32
CA GLY A 206 6.13 11.80 10.28
C GLY A 206 7.65 11.92 10.39
N GLY A 207 8.27 12.42 9.33
CA GLY A 207 9.72 12.63 9.22
C GLY A 207 10.47 11.54 8.45
N CYS A 208 11.77 11.76 8.26
CA CYS A 208 12.71 10.81 7.65
C CYS A 208 13.98 10.73 8.54
N PRO A 209 14.15 9.68 9.35
CA PRO A 209 13.22 8.57 9.55
C PRO A 209 11.97 8.98 10.35
N ALA A 210 10.86 8.28 10.12
CA ALA A 210 9.58 8.61 10.75
C ALA A 210 9.57 8.38 12.27
N ARG A 211 8.87 9.24 13.00
CA ARG A 211 8.65 9.17 14.45
C ARG A 211 7.21 9.52 14.77
N ILE A 212 6.75 9.15 15.97
CA ILE A 212 5.48 9.63 16.51
C ILE A 212 5.62 11.14 16.76
N LEU A 213 4.78 11.93 16.12
CA LEU A 213 4.67 13.38 16.29
C LEU A 213 3.60 13.75 17.32
N LYS A 214 2.55 12.94 17.42
CA LYS A 214 1.40 13.20 18.29
C LYS A 214 0.62 11.92 18.59
N HIS A 215 0.09 11.81 19.81
CA HIS A 215 -0.93 10.83 20.16
C HIS A 215 -2.33 11.44 19.96
N LEU A 216 -3.24 10.64 19.42
CA LEU A 216 -4.63 10.98 19.16
C LEU A 216 -5.53 10.32 20.21
N ASP A 217 -6.66 10.96 20.49
CA ASP A 217 -7.73 10.30 21.23
C ASP A 217 -8.39 9.25 20.32
N PRO A 218 -8.81 8.09 20.85
CA PRO A 218 -9.58 7.12 20.09
C PRO A 218 -10.87 7.72 19.51
N PRO A 219 -11.37 7.17 18.39
CA PRO A 219 -12.65 7.58 17.81
C PRO A 219 -13.79 7.46 18.84
N LYS A 220 -14.67 8.46 18.89
CA LYS A 220 -15.81 8.51 19.83
C LYS A 220 -17.12 8.03 19.20
N GLY A 221 -17.07 7.39 18.04
CA GLY A 221 -18.24 7.01 17.24
C GLY A 221 -18.51 7.98 16.09
N PRO A 222 -19.72 7.92 15.49
CA PRO A 222 -20.11 8.76 14.36
C PRO A 222 -19.98 10.24 14.67
N ILE A 223 -19.61 11.03 13.66
CA ILE A 223 -19.59 12.49 13.77
C ILE A 223 -21.02 13.02 13.59
N ASP A 224 -21.48 13.83 14.54
CA ASP A 224 -22.72 14.61 14.41
C ASP A 224 -22.54 15.62 13.25
N PRO A 225 -23.45 15.71 12.27
CA PRO A 225 -23.37 16.74 11.22
C PRO A 225 -23.27 18.18 11.74
N GLU A 226 -23.78 18.44 12.95
CA GLU A 226 -23.68 19.73 13.65
C GLU A 226 -22.41 19.84 14.51
N ASP A 227 -21.52 18.84 14.46
CA ASP A 227 -20.24 18.88 15.16
C ASP A 227 -19.43 20.08 14.66
N ARG A 228 -19.16 20.99 15.58
CA ARG A 228 -18.43 22.22 15.31
C ARG A 228 -17.10 21.99 14.59
N ARG A 229 -16.46 20.82 14.74
CA ARG A 229 -15.23 20.48 14.03
C ARG A 229 -15.40 20.46 12.50
N LEU A 230 -16.60 20.23 11.98
CA LEU A 230 -16.90 20.23 10.55
C LEU A 230 -16.92 21.64 9.95
N VAL A 231 -17.25 22.66 10.74
CA VAL A 231 -17.31 24.07 10.29
C VAL A 231 -16.07 24.89 10.66
N VAL A 232 -15.20 24.36 11.52
CA VAL A 232 -13.95 25.00 11.90
C VAL A 232 -12.83 24.52 10.95
N PRO A 233 -12.16 25.42 10.23
CA PRO A 233 -11.06 25.03 9.35
C PRO A 233 -9.91 24.44 10.17
N LEU A 234 -9.14 23.55 9.53
CA LEU A 234 -7.90 23.04 10.10
C LEU A 234 -6.95 24.20 10.46
N PRO A 235 -6.12 24.06 11.52
CA PRO A 235 -5.15 25.09 11.89
C PRO A 235 -4.29 25.52 10.69
N GLY A 236 -4.36 26.81 10.32
CA GLY A 236 -3.63 27.38 9.17
C GLY A 236 -4.44 27.52 7.88
N ALA A 237 -5.62 26.91 7.75
CA ALA A 237 -6.53 27.16 6.65
C ALA A 237 -7.32 28.47 6.91
N LYS A 238 -7.30 29.41 5.95
CA LYS A 238 -8.16 30.59 6.00
C LYS A 238 -9.62 30.10 5.89
N SER A 239 -10.43 30.41 6.89
CA SER A 239 -11.85 30.03 6.95
C SER A 239 -12.59 30.44 5.67
N ALA A 240 -13.01 29.45 4.87
CA ALA A 240 -13.93 29.69 3.75
C ALA A 240 -15.31 30.20 4.24
N ALA A 241 -15.67 29.91 5.50
CA ALA A 241 -16.92 30.37 6.11
C ALA A 241 -17.01 31.89 6.33
N LYS A 242 -15.96 32.67 6.01
CA LYS A 242 -15.98 34.14 6.02
C LYS A 242 -15.88 34.79 4.65
N ASN A 243 -15.72 34.02 3.59
CA ASN A 243 -15.73 34.57 2.24
C ASN A 243 -17.12 34.29 1.65
N ASP A 244 -17.90 35.35 1.44
CA ASP A 244 -19.13 35.30 0.64
C ASP A 244 -18.88 34.46 -0.61
N ILE A 245 -19.51 33.29 -0.69
CA ILE A 245 -19.47 32.44 -1.87
C ILE A 245 -20.58 32.94 -2.80
N SER A 246 -20.39 34.15 -3.34
CA SER A 246 -21.05 34.54 -4.59
C SER A 246 -20.08 34.22 -5.72
N MET A 247 -20.29 33.09 -6.37
CA MET A 247 -19.87 32.89 -7.76
C MET A 247 -21.07 33.09 -8.67
#